data_AF-A0A2E9IQE5-F1
#
_entry.id   AF-A0A2E9IQE5-F1
#
_cell.length_a   1.000
_cell.length_b   1.000
_cell.length_c   1.000
_cell.angle_alpha   90.00
_cell.angle_beta   90.00
_cell.angle_gamma   90.00
#
_symmetry.space_group_name_H-M   'P 1'
#
loop_
_entity.id
_entity.type
_entity.pdbx_description
1 polymer ?
#
loop_
_entity_poly.entity_id
_entity_poly.type
_entity_poly.pdbx_seq_one_letter_code
_entity_poly.pdbx_strand_id
1 'polypeptide(L)'
;MTTIEQIKRQLAPRAMADEVTNPHDDARLSYRVESNTVEDMATFLVLIGDYLNHHYEHALGASFPELHAQEMAKEIIERSLRRNGGNLISAYHNANTGLNGGVRKVLDTIADDIREEGLRRYINNVLDTYVNPVSFEEKVEIVRELIAVLRIDTVDAENPARYASDYKRLTEIYLENLRRTEEAFFRL
;
A
#
# COMPACT_ATOMS: atom_id res chain seq x y z
N MET A 1 -18.15 -23.74 -7.71
CA MET A 1 -17.61 -22.49 -7.16
C MET A 1 -17.43 -21.53 -8.33
N THR A 2 -18.11 -20.39 -8.31
CA THR A 2 -18.11 -19.41 -9.40
C THR A 2 -16.84 -18.54 -9.38
N THR A 3 -16.54 -17.84 -10.48
CA THR A 3 -15.41 -16.90 -10.57
C THR A 3 -15.47 -15.85 -9.46
N ILE A 4 -16.66 -15.30 -9.17
CA ILE A 4 -16.81 -14.31 -8.11
C ILE A 4 -16.55 -14.90 -6.72
N GLU A 5 -16.90 -16.17 -6.47
CA GLU A 5 -16.66 -16.81 -5.16
C GLU A 5 -15.16 -16.99 -4.93
N GLN A 6 -14.40 -17.25 -6.00
CA GLN A 6 -12.94 -17.29 -5.94
C GLN A 6 -12.35 -15.92 -5.65
N ILE A 7 -12.78 -14.87 -6.36
CA ILE A 7 -12.33 -13.49 -6.13
C ILE A 7 -12.66 -13.06 -4.70
N LYS A 8 -13.90 -13.26 -4.23
CA LYS A 8 -14.35 -12.96 -2.85
C LYS A 8 -13.44 -13.59 -1.81
N ARG A 9 -13.08 -14.86 -2.00
CA ARG A 9 -12.26 -15.61 -1.06
C ARG A 9 -10.83 -15.05 -1.00
N GLN A 10 -10.25 -14.67 -2.14
CA GLN A 10 -8.90 -14.09 -2.18
C GLN A 10 -8.87 -12.65 -1.66
N LEU A 11 -9.92 -11.86 -1.94
CA LEU A 11 -10.04 -10.50 -1.42
C LEU A 11 -10.67 -10.44 -0.03
N ALA A 12 -10.88 -11.59 0.62
CA ALA A 12 -11.36 -11.62 1.99
C ALA A 12 -10.32 -11.00 2.93
N PRO A 13 -10.73 -10.28 3.99
CA PRO A 13 -9.81 -9.59 4.90
C PRO A 13 -8.65 -10.45 5.40
N ARG A 14 -8.95 -11.68 5.81
CA ARG A 14 -7.95 -12.63 6.31
C ARG A 14 -6.95 -13.05 5.23
N ALA A 15 -7.42 -13.29 4.00
CA ALA A 15 -6.53 -13.67 2.90
C ALA A 15 -5.58 -12.51 2.54
N MET A 16 -6.09 -11.28 2.45
CA MET A 16 -5.23 -10.11 2.22
C MET A 16 -4.26 -9.86 3.38
N ALA A 17 -4.69 -10.10 4.62
CA ALA A 17 -3.82 -9.97 5.79
C ALA A 17 -2.67 -11.00 5.74
N ASP A 18 -2.99 -12.28 5.51
CA ASP A 18 -2.01 -13.36 5.47
C ASP A 18 -1.00 -13.17 4.31
N GLU A 19 -1.48 -12.76 3.13
CA GLU A 19 -0.64 -12.64 1.93
C GLU A 19 0.12 -11.31 1.82
N VAL A 20 -0.35 -10.24 2.46
CA VAL A 20 0.21 -8.89 2.27
C VAL A 20 0.47 -8.18 3.59
N THR A 21 -0.56 -7.97 4.42
CA THR A 21 -0.44 -7.08 5.59
C THR A 21 0.53 -7.63 6.63
N ASN A 22 0.43 -8.92 6.97
CA ASN A 22 1.24 -9.55 8.01
C ASN A 22 2.74 -9.52 7.67
N PRO A 23 3.19 -9.91 6.46
CA PRO A 23 4.61 -9.76 6.07
C PRO A 23 5.15 -8.32 6.21
N HIS A 24 4.35 -7.32 5.86
CA HIS A 24 4.76 -5.92 5.98
C HIS A 24 4.78 -5.43 7.44
N ASP A 25 3.84 -5.89 8.26
CA ASP A 25 3.80 -5.55 9.69
C ASP A 25 4.96 -6.22 10.43
N ASP A 26 5.27 -7.48 10.13
CA ASP A 26 6.43 -8.19 10.66
C ASP A 26 7.74 -7.49 10.27
N ALA A 27 7.86 -7.05 9.00
CA ALA A 27 9.03 -6.28 8.55
C ALA A 27 9.18 -4.95 9.32
N ARG A 28 8.07 -4.24 9.56
CA ARG A 28 8.06 -3.00 10.34
C ARG A 28 8.38 -3.21 11.82
N LEU A 29 7.90 -4.29 12.43
CA LEU A 29 8.12 -4.60 13.85
C LEU A 29 9.53 -5.12 14.12
N SER A 30 10.13 -5.84 13.17
CA SER A 30 11.47 -6.41 13.29
C SER A 30 12.60 -5.39 13.09
N TYR A 31 12.33 -4.27 12.41
CA TYR A 31 13.34 -3.23 12.22
C TYR A 31 13.62 -2.47 13.53
N ARG A 32 14.88 -2.49 13.96
CA ARG A 32 15.33 -1.80 15.18
C ARG A 32 15.88 -0.42 14.84
N VAL A 33 15.40 0.57 15.57
CA VAL A 33 15.88 1.94 15.51
C VAL A 33 16.57 2.25 16.84
N GLU A 34 17.86 2.58 16.80
CA GLU A 34 18.64 2.87 18.01
C GLU A 34 18.30 4.24 18.63
N SER A 35 17.95 5.22 17.79
CA SER A 35 17.58 6.57 18.19
C SER A 35 16.38 7.06 17.41
N ASN A 36 15.46 7.77 18.08
CA ASN A 36 14.37 8.44 17.37
C ASN A 36 14.81 9.74 16.68
N THR A 37 16.11 10.06 16.71
CA THR A 37 16.70 11.19 16.00
C THR A 37 17.90 10.81 15.13
N VAL A 38 18.17 11.65 14.12
CA VAL A 38 19.36 11.56 13.24
C VAL A 38 20.17 12.85 13.32
N GLU A 39 21.49 12.75 13.22
CA GLU A 39 22.39 13.90 13.41
C GLU A 39 22.46 14.81 12.19
N ASP A 40 22.47 14.21 10.99
CA ASP A 40 22.62 14.93 9.73
C ASP A 40 21.85 14.27 8.57
N MET A 41 21.80 14.97 7.45
CA MET A 41 21.08 14.53 6.26
C MET A 41 21.68 13.26 5.64
N ALA A 42 23.00 13.06 5.72
CA ALA A 42 23.62 11.86 5.17
C ALA A 42 23.17 10.61 5.93
N THR A 43 23.20 10.69 7.27
CA THR A 43 22.71 9.64 8.17
C THR A 43 21.22 9.38 7.97
N PHE A 44 20.42 10.44 7.77
CA PHE A 44 19.00 10.31 7.45
C PHE A 44 18.76 9.52 6.16
N LEU A 45 19.50 9.83 5.08
CA LEU A 45 19.35 9.16 3.79
C LEU A 45 19.74 7.67 3.86
N VAL A 46 20.85 7.35 4.53
CA VAL A 46 21.26 5.97 4.78
C VAL A 46 20.16 5.23 5.55
N LEU A 47 19.67 5.81 6.65
CA LEU A 47 18.64 5.19 7.49
C LEU A 47 17.34 4.86 6.73
N ILE A 48 16.83 5.78 5.89
CA ILE A 48 15.60 5.52 5.13
C ILE A 48 15.81 4.49 4.02
N GLY A 49 17.02 4.44 3.43
CA GLY A 49 17.39 3.44 2.42
C GLY A 49 17.55 2.05 3.04
N ASP A 50 18.23 1.95 4.17
CA ASP A 50 18.40 0.72 4.94
C ASP A 50 17.05 0.16 5.40
N TYR A 51 16.18 1.04 5.91
CA TYR A 51 14.82 0.63 6.28
C TYR A 51 14.03 0.11 5.09
N LEU A 52 14.07 0.81 3.95
CA LEU A 52 13.38 0.37 2.75
C LEU A 52 13.88 -1.01 2.30
N ASN A 53 15.19 -1.21 2.26
CA ASN A 53 15.77 -2.52 1.92
C ASN A 53 15.38 -3.61 2.90
N HIS A 54 15.46 -3.35 4.21
CA HIS A 54 14.99 -4.30 5.23
C HIS A 54 13.53 -4.69 4.99
N HIS A 55 12.67 -3.70 4.71
CA HIS A 55 11.25 -3.94 4.49
C HIS A 55 10.97 -4.78 3.25
N TYR A 56 11.63 -4.47 2.13
CA TYR A 56 11.52 -5.25 0.89
C TYR A 56 12.09 -6.66 1.05
N GLU A 57 13.19 -6.83 1.77
CA GLU A 57 13.81 -8.14 1.95
C GLU A 57 12.91 -9.05 2.80
N HIS A 58 12.38 -8.52 3.91
CA HIS A 58 11.55 -9.29 4.82
C HIS A 58 10.14 -9.56 4.28
N ALA A 59 9.51 -8.56 3.65
CA ALA A 59 8.12 -8.70 3.21
C ALA A 59 8.00 -9.28 1.78
N LEU A 60 9.00 -9.06 0.92
CA LEU A 60 8.89 -9.35 -0.52
C LEU A 60 10.05 -10.20 -1.06
N GLY A 61 11.05 -10.53 -0.22
CA GLY A 61 12.21 -11.33 -0.65
C GLY A 61 13.11 -10.65 -1.67
N ALA A 62 13.11 -9.31 -1.70
CA ALA A 62 13.86 -8.51 -2.67
C ALA A 62 14.73 -7.46 -1.97
N SER A 63 15.84 -7.07 -2.60
CA SER A 63 16.67 -5.96 -2.14
C SER A 63 17.19 -5.15 -3.32
N PHE A 64 17.55 -3.90 -3.04
CA PHE A 64 18.05 -2.97 -4.03
C PHE A 64 19.47 -2.52 -3.69
N PRO A 65 20.27 -2.11 -4.68
CA PRO A 65 21.50 -1.37 -4.43
C PRO A 65 21.24 -0.16 -3.54
N GLU A 66 22.15 0.13 -2.61
CA GLU A 66 22.00 1.17 -1.58
C GLU A 66 21.47 2.50 -2.12
N LEU A 67 22.14 3.06 -3.14
CA LEU A 67 21.72 4.33 -3.76
C LEU A 67 20.30 4.26 -4.33
N HIS A 68 19.90 3.13 -4.90
CA HIS A 68 18.56 2.97 -5.45
C HIS A 68 17.51 2.93 -4.33
N ALA A 69 17.80 2.23 -3.23
CA ALA A 69 16.92 2.20 -2.07
C ALA A 69 16.74 3.59 -1.45
N GLN A 70 17.81 4.37 -1.35
CA GLN A 70 17.76 5.76 -0.86
C GLN A 70 16.88 6.64 -1.76
N GLU A 71 17.06 6.58 -3.08
CA GLU A 71 16.25 7.36 -4.02
C GLU A 71 14.76 6.95 -3.97
N MET A 72 14.46 5.66 -3.93
CA MET A 72 13.08 5.18 -3.76
C MET A 72 12.45 5.68 -2.45
N ALA A 73 13.19 5.60 -1.34
CA ALA A 73 12.69 6.07 -0.05
C ALA A 73 12.39 7.58 -0.06
N LYS A 74 13.25 8.38 -0.71
CA LYS A 74 13.01 9.82 -0.90
C LYS A 74 11.72 10.08 -1.68
N GLU A 75 11.52 9.39 -2.81
CA GLU A 75 10.33 9.54 -3.64
C GLU A 75 9.04 9.20 -2.88
N ILE A 76 9.07 8.13 -2.06
CA ILE A 76 7.95 7.72 -1.20
C ILE A 76 7.62 8.83 -0.20
N ILE A 77 8.62 9.32 0.54
CA ILE A 77 8.44 10.38 1.54
C ILE A 77 7.88 11.65 0.88
N GLU A 78 8.47 12.08 -0.24
CA GLU A 78 8.01 13.29 -0.94
C GLU A 78 6.57 13.16 -1.43
N ARG A 79 6.21 12.03 -2.04
CA ARG A 79 4.84 11.79 -2.51
C ARG A 79 3.85 11.77 -1.36
N SER A 80 4.19 11.11 -0.25
CA SER A 80 3.30 10.97 0.90
C SER A 80 3.06 12.31 1.61
N LEU A 81 4.11 13.11 1.81
CA LEU A 81 4.02 14.38 2.52
C LEU A 81 3.44 15.53 1.68
N ARG A 82 3.49 15.43 0.35
CA ARG A 82 3.02 16.49 -0.56
C ARG A 82 1.57 16.90 -0.31
N ARG A 83 0.69 15.95 0.05
CA ARG A 83 -0.74 16.23 0.31
C ARG A 83 -0.95 17.18 1.49
N ASN A 84 -0.01 17.22 2.43
CA ASN A 84 -0.05 18.07 3.62
C ASN A 84 0.95 19.23 3.56
N GLY A 85 1.47 19.55 2.37
CA GLY A 85 2.46 20.62 2.17
C GLY A 85 3.88 20.30 2.69
N GLY A 86 4.14 19.05 3.07
CA GLY A 86 5.46 18.60 3.49
C GLY A 86 6.33 18.08 2.34
N ASN A 87 7.59 17.83 2.64
CA ASN A 87 8.61 17.31 1.72
C ASN A 87 9.74 16.60 2.48
N LEU A 88 10.76 16.13 1.75
CA LEU A 88 11.92 15.45 2.33
C LEU A 88 12.64 16.28 3.40
N ILE A 89 12.76 17.61 3.21
CA ILE A 89 13.41 18.51 4.18
C ILE A 89 12.61 18.58 5.48
N SER A 90 11.28 18.64 5.41
CA SER A 90 10.44 18.61 6.62
C SER A 90 10.50 17.26 7.34
N ALA A 91 10.61 16.15 6.60
CA ALA A 91 10.79 14.81 7.17
C ALA A 91 12.13 14.73 7.91
N TYR A 92 13.21 15.21 7.27
CA TYR A 92 14.53 15.32 7.87
C TYR A 92 14.49 16.19 9.13
N HIS A 93 13.85 17.36 9.10
CA HIS A 93 13.76 18.22 10.28
C HIS A 93 13.05 17.54 11.45
N ASN A 94 11.94 16.84 11.19
CA ASN A 94 11.26 16.04 12.21
C ASN A 94 12.16 14.93 12.77
N ALA A 95 12.85 14.20 11.89
CA ALA A 95 13.80 13.17 12.28
C ALA A 95 15.01 13.74 13.04
N ASN A 96 15.51 14.92 12.69
CA ASN A 96 16.66 15.53 13.37
C ASN A 96 16.30 16.06 14.76
N THR A 97 15.10 16.63 14.90
CA THR A 97 14.63 17.24 16.17
C THR A 97 13.83 16.29 17.06
N GLY A 98 13.42 15.13 16.55
CA GLY A 98 12.51 14.21 17.23
C GLY A 98 11.05 14.67 17.29
N LEU A 99 10.71 15.82 16.68
CA LEU A 99 9.36 16.35 16.65
C LEU A 99 8.45 15.53 15.73
N ASN A 100 7.13 15.62 15.96
CA ASN A 100 6.10 14.98 15.13
C ASN A 100 6.32 13.46 14.94
N GLY A 101 6.90 12.80 15.94
CA GLY A 101 7.20 11.36 15.93
C GLY A 101 8.59 11.00 15.43
N GLY A 102 9.43 11.97 15.03
CA GLY A 102 10.83 11.77 14.71
C GLY A 102 11.07 10.76 13.59
N VAL A 103 12.15 9.99 13.73
CA VAL A 103 12.52 8.91 12.80
C VAL A 103 11.36 7.92 12.63
N ARG A 104 10.73 7.49 13.73
CA ARG A 104 9.70 6.44 13.67
C ARG A 104 8.57 6.81 12.73
N LYS A 105 8.12 8.07 12.75
CA LYS A 105 7.04 8.53 11.86
C LYS A 105 7.45 8.51 10.39
N VAL A 106 8.71 8.82 10.08
CA VAL A 106 9.24 8.75 8.70
C VAL A 106 9.27 7.31 8.21
N LEU A 107 9.76 6.38 9.03
CA LEU A 107 9.78 4.96 8.67
C LEU A 107 8.37 4.40 8.51
N ASP A 108 7.44 4.79 9.38
CA ASP A 108 6.02 4.43 9.26
C ASP A 108 5.44 4.91 7.91
N THR A 109 5.77 6.13 7.47
CA THR A 109 5.38 6.62 6.15
C THR A 109 5.88 5.75 5.00
N ILE A 110 7.11 5.23 5.10
CA ILE A 110 7.66 4.30 4.08
C ILE A 110 6.91 2.97 4.12
N ALA A 111 6.72 2.38 5.31
CA ALA A 111 6.01 1.11 5.46
C ALA A 111 4.56 1.17 4.97
N ASP A 112 3.85 2.25 5.28
CA ASP A 112 2.46 2.45 4.87
C ASP A 112 2.33 2.50 3.34
N ASP A 113 3.24 3.22 2.66
CA ASP A 113 3.25 3.31 1.19
C ASP A 113 3.60 1.97 0.53
N ILE A 114 4.63 1.27 1.02
CA ILE A 114 5.02 -0.06 0.50
C ILE A 114 3.88 -1.07 0.66
N ARG A 115 3.25 -1.11 1.84
CA ARG A 115 2.16 -2.04 2.14
C ARG A 115 0.92 -1.78 1.30
N GLU A 116 0.56 -0.51 1.11
CA GLU A 116 -0.55 -0.16 0.25
C GLU A 116 -0.28 -0.53 -1.21
N GLU A 117 0.94 -0.29 -1.70
CA GLU A 117 1.33 -0.74 -3.03
C GLU A 117 1.28 -2.27 -3.15
N GLY A 118 1.66 -3.00 -2.09
CA GLY A 118 1.48 -4.45 -1.97
C GLY A 118 0.01 -4.87 -2.12
N LEU A 119 -0.90 -4.21 -1.39
CA LEU A 119 -2.34 -4.48 -1.47
C LEU A 119 -2.89 -4.17 -2.88
N ARG A 120 -2.51 -3.03 -3.46
CA ARG A 120 -2.89 -2.65 -4.83
C ARG A 120 -2.48 -3.72 -5.84
N ARG A 121 -1.23 -4.18 -5.76
CA ARG A 121 -0.71 -5.24 -6.65
C ARG A 121 -1.42 -6.56 -6.44
N TYR A 122 -1.64 -6.97 -5.19
CA TYR A 122 -2.36 -8.20 -4.87
C TYR A 122 -3.78 -8.18 -5.43
N ILE A 123 -4.56 -7.12 -5.17
CA ILE A 123 -5.93 -6.99 -5.67
C ILE A 123 -5.92 -7.02 -7.20
N ASN A 124 -5.06 -6.24 -7.85
CA ASN A 124 -4.96 -6.22 -9.31
C ASN A 124 -4.57 -7.59 -9.88
N ASN A 125 -3.68 -8.33 -9.22
CA ASN A 125 -3.29 -9.67 -9.64
C ASN A 125 -4.46 -10.66 -9.53
N VAL A 126 -5.22 -10.60 -8.44
CA VAL A 126 -6.44 -11.41 -8.27
C VAL A 126 -7.43 -11.10 -9.41
N LEU A 127 -7.67 -9.82 -9.69
CA LEU A 127 -8.58 -9.42 -10.77
C LEU A 127 -8.06 -9.87 -12.13
N ASP A 128 -6.78 -9.61 -12.46
CA ASP A 128 -6.16 -10.00 -13.73
C ASP A 128 -6.14 -11.53 -13.92
N THR A 129 -6.15 -12.32 -12.84
CA THR A 129 -6.20 -13.80 -12.90
C THR A 129 -7.58 -14.32 -13.29
N TYR A 130 -8.64 -13.64 -12.87
CA TYR A 130 -10.02 -14.13 -12.99
C TYR A 130 -10.85 -13.39 -14.04
N VAL A 131 -10.45 -12.18 -14.42
CA VAL A 131 -11.16 -11.35 -15.39
C VAL A 131 -10.55 -11.57 -16.77
N ASN A 132 -11.36 -12.08 -17.70
CA ASN A 132 -10.95 -12.19 -19.10
C ASN A 132 -10.78 -10.80 -19.73
N PRO A 133 -9.56 -10.40 -20.14
CA PRO A 133 -9.31 -9.04 -20.62
C PRO A 133 -9.98 -8.74 -21.96
N VAL A 134 -10.31 -9.77 -22.76
CA VAL A 134 -10.84 -9.59 -24.12
C VAL A 134 -12.37 -9.68 -24.21
N SER A 135 -13.06 -10.22 -23.21
CA SER A 135 -14.53 -10.26 -23.21
C SER A 135 -15.10 -9.04 -22.49
N PHE A 136 -15.72 -8.13 -23.23
CA PHE A 136 -16.36 -6.97 -22.61
C PHE A 136 -17.59 -7.37 -21.80
N GLU A 137 -18.43 -8.29 -22.29
CA GLU A 137 -19.62 -8.73 -21.55
C GLU A 137 -19.25 -9.39 -20.21
N GLU A 138 -18.25 -10.28 -20.20
CA GLU A 138 -17.78 -10.93 -18.98
C GLU A 138 -17.22 -9.93 -17.97
N LYS A 139 -16.47 -8.93 -18.45
CA LYS A 139 -15.97 -7.83 -17.61
C LYS A 139 -17.11 -7.04 -16.95
N VAL A 140 -18.17 -6.73 -17.69
CA VAL A 140 -19.33 -6.00 -17.14
C VAL A 140 -19.99 -6.80 -16.02
N GLU A 141 -20.17 -8.10 -16.19
CA GLU A 141 -20.78 -8.95 -15.16
C GLU A 141 -19.90 -9.10 -13.92
N ILE A 142 -18.60 -9.38 -14.07
CA ILE A 142 -17.68 -9.45 -12.93
C ILE A 142 -17.61 -8.11 -12.19
N VAL A 143 -17.56 -6.99 -12.92
CA VAL A 143 -17.56 -5.64 -12.33
C VAL A 143 -18.84 -5.37 -11.55
N ARG A 144 -20.01 -5.71 -12.10
CA ARG A 144 -21.30 -5.57 -11.42
C ARG A 144 -21.27 -6.30 -10.08
N GLU A 145 -20.78 -7.53 -10.07
CA GLU A 145 -20.67 -8.32 -8.85
C GLU A 145 -19.60 -7.77 -7.89
N LEU A 146 -18.43 -7.36 -8.37
CA LEU A 146 -17.38 -6.74 -7.57
C LEU A 146 -17.86 -5.51 -6.81
N ILE A 147 -18.60 -4.61 -7.46
CA ILE A 147 -19.15 -3.40 -6.84
C ILE A 147 -20.03 -3.78 -5.64
N ALA A 148 -20.90 -4.78 -5.80
CA ALA A 148 -21.78 -5.25 -4.73
C ALA A 148 -20.99 -5.91 -3.58
N VAL A 149 -19.92 -6.64 -3.89
CA VAL A 149 -19.11 -7.38 -2.92
C VAL A 149 -18.22 -6.48 -2.10
N LEU A 150 -17.51 -5.58 -2.77
CA LEU A 150 -16.59 -4.63 -2.15
C LEU A 150 -17.32 -3.47 -1.48
N ARG A 151 -18.67 -3.41 -1.61
CA ARG A 151 -19.55 -2.37 -1.04
C ARG A 151 -19.00 -0.98 -1.31
N ILE A 152 -18.69 -0.73 -2.58
CA ILE A 152 -18.10 0.54 -2.98
C ILE A 152 -19.25 1.54 -3.12
N ASP A 153 -19.54 2.30 -2.06
CA ASP A 153 -20.69 3.22 -2.04
C ASP A 153 -20.52 4.44 -2.97
N THR A 154 -19.31 4.68 -3.45
CA THR A 154 -18.93 5.84 -4.28
C THR A 154 -19.01 5.57 -5.78
N VAL A 155 -19.38 4.36 -6.20
CA VAL A 155 -19.51 4.01 -7.63
C VAL A 155 -20.97 3.88 -8.07
N ASP A 156 -21.18 4.15 -9.35
CA ASP A 156 -22.45 4.04 -10.06
C ASP A 156 -22.75 2.56 -10.34
N ALA A 157 -23.33 1.87 -9.35
CA ALA A 157 -23.67 0.45 -9.43
C ALA A 157 -24.72 0.13 -10.49
N GLU A 158 -25.49 1.13 -10.94
CA GLU A 158 -26.49 0.99 -12.00
C GLU A 158 -25.83 0.91 -13.40
N ASN A 159 -24.59 1.43 -13.53
CA ASN A 159 -23.86 1.48 -14.80
C ASN A 159 -22.47 0.80 -14.72
N PRO A 160 -22.40 -0.52 -14.42
CA PRO A 160 -21.13 -1.25 -14.25
C PRO A 160 -20.22 -1.20 -15.49
N ALA A 161 -20.81 -1.09 -16.68
CA ALA A 161 -20.07 -0.98 -17.94
C ALA A 161 -19.08 0.20 -18.00
N ARG A 162 -19.30 1.26 -17.22
CA ARG A 162 -18.38 2.41 -17.13
C ARG A 162 -17.04 2.06 -16.51
N TYR A 163 -16.98 0.98 -15.72
CA TYR A 163 -15.76 0.52 -15.06
C TYR A 163 -15.17 -0.73 -15.74
N ALA A 164 -15.87 -1.36 -16.70
CA ALA A 164 -15.42 -2.58 -17.36
C ALA A 164 -14.17 -2.39 -18.24
N SER A 165 -13.96 -1.19 -18.79
CA SER A 165 -12.76 -0.88 -19.58
C SER A 165 -11.52 -0.61 -18.72
N ASP A 166 -11.70 -0.26 -17.45
CA ASP A 166 -10.64 -0.01 -16.47
C ASP A 166 -11.12 -0.40 -15.07
N TYR A 167 -11.23 -1.71 -14.83
CA TYR A 167 -11.68 -2.23 -13.54
C TYR A 167 -10.64 -2.02 -12.44
N LYS A 168 -9.38 -1.69 -12.78
CA LYS A 168 -8.33 -1.33 -11.82
C LYS A 168 -8.66 -0.03 -11.09
N ARG A 169 -9.48 0.83 -11.69
CA ARG A 169 -10.06 1.97 -10.98
C ARG A 169 -10.87 1.55 -9.74
N LEU A 170 -11.51 0.38 -9.75
CA LEU A 170 -12.24 -0.13 -8.59
C LEU A 170 -11.29 -0.51 -7.45
N THR A 171 -10.07 -0.97 -7.77
CA THR A 171 -9.01 -1.22 -6.78
C THR A 171 -8.67 0.06 -6.02
N GLU A 172 -8.44 1.18 -6.72
CA GLU A 172 -8.11 2.44 -6.06
C GLU A 172 -9.25 2.92 -5.16
N ILE A 173 -10.50 2.85 -5.63
CA ILE A 173 -11.66 3.27 -4.84
C ILE A 173 -11.84 2.36 -3.61
N TYR A 174 -11.62 1.05 -3.75
CA TYR A 174 -11.68 0.11 -2.64
C TYR A 174 -10.58 0.39 -1.60
N LEU A 175 -9.35 0.64 -2.04
CA LEU A 175 -8.24 1.02 -1.15
C LEU A 175 -8.50 2.35 -0.43
N GLU A 176 -9.07 3.33 -1.12
CA GLU A 176 -9.51 4.59 -0.50
C GLU A 176 -10.60 4.37 0.56
N ASN A 177 -11.57 3.50 0.29
CA ASN A 177 -12.60 3.15 1.26
C ASN A 177 -12.01 2.38 2.46
N LEU A 178 -11.09 1.44 2.23
CA LEU A 178 -10.38 0.75 3.31
C LEU A 178 -9.62 1.74 4.19
N ARG A 179 -8.88 2.69 3.59
CA ARG A 179 -8.21 3.80 4.31
C ARG A 179 -9.17 4.63 5.15
N ARG A 180 -10.36 4.95 4.64
CA ARG A 180 -11.38 5.71 5.41
C ARG A 180 -11.98 4.93 6.56
N THR A 181 -11.95 3.61 6.49
CA THR A 181 -12.53 2.70 7.51
C THR A 181 -11.47 2.22 8.52
N GLU A 182 -10.28 2.85 8.53
CA GLU A 182 -9.04 2.45 9.21
C GLU A 182 -9.11 2.18 10.73
N GLU A 183 -10.23 2.46 11.41
CA GLU A 183 -10.32 2.15 12.85
C GLU A 183 -10.49 0.66 13.18
N ALA A 184 -10.94 -0.18 12.23
CA ALA A 184 -11.28 -1.59 12.52
C ALA A 184 -10.41 -2.64 11.81
N PHE A 185 -9.78 -2.32 10.67
CA PHE A 185 -9.11 -3.32 9.84
C PHE A 185 -7.62 -3.51 10.18
N PHE A 186 -6.96 -2.47 10.69
CA PHE A 186 -5.51 -2.42 10.90
C PHE A 186 -5.11 -2.50 12.38
N ARG A 187 -5.97 -3.07 13.23
CA ARG A 187 -5.75 -3.31 14.68
C ARG A 187 -5.84 -4.78 15.09
N LEU A 188 -5.90 -5.70 14.14
CA LEU A 188 -5.75 -7.15 14.39
C LEU A 188 -4.31 -7.56 14.16
#